data_AF-A0A1Y6IWV4-F1
#
_entry.id   AF-A0A1Y6IWV4-F1
#
_cell.length_a   1.000
_cell.length_b   1.000
_cell.length_c   1.000
_cell.angle_alpha   90.00
_cell.angle_beta   90.00
_cell.angle_gamma   90.00
#
_symmetry.space_group_name_H-M   'P 1'
#
loop_
_entity.id
_entity.type
_entity.pdbx_description
1 polymer ?
#
loop_
_entity_poly.entity_id
_entity_poly.type
_entity_poly.pdbx_seq_one_letter_code
_entity_poly.pdbx_strand_id
1 'polypeptide(L)'
;MKLLTLLFSLILLSPSVLSKSTPQRLVVDKEHIQMGQQGQVYIIQPSDELIIDASRYDYTSFSSMLSDTPNTAKVIIDGTEFSFYWEKEKNEYLLNKDSLVSHKDIFKGFESGKEIMFALGKSEKGIGAFYVYWVGKALVK
;
A
#
# COMPACT_ATOMS: atom_id res chain seq x y z
N MET A 1 -18.64 29.16 -59.42
CA MET A 1 -17.51 28.39 -58.87
C MET A 1 -16.79 29.23 -57.83
N LYS A 2 -16.45 28.62 -56.68
CA LYS A 2 -15.69 29.12 -55.51
C LYS A 2 -16.52 29.21 -54.23
N LEU A 3 -16.79 28.04 -53.65
CA LEU A 3 -17.08 27.87 -52.23
C LEU A 3 -16.12 26.78 -51.75
N LEU A 4 -14.93 27.17 -51.33
CA LEU A 4 -13.94 26.27 -50.72
C LEU A 4 -13.20 27.06 -49.67
N THR A 5 -12.71 26.36 -48.65
CA THR A 5 -11.88 26.83 -47.53
C THR A 5 -12.60 27.55 -46.39
N LEU A 6 -13.37 26.80 -45.59
CA LEU A 6 -13.47 27.05 -44.15
C LEU A 6 -13.86 25.76 -43.43
N LEU A 7 -12.89 24.85 -43.26
CA LEU A 7 -13.12 23.56 -42.61
C LEU A 7 -11.81 23.02 -42.06
N PHE A 8 -11.17 23.72 -41.12
CA PHE A 8 -10.05 23.14 -40.35
C PHE A 8 -9.85 23.90 -39.02
N SER A 9 -10.78 23.70 -38.09
CA SER A 9 -10.57 24.07 -36.68
C SER A 9 -11.50 23.27 -35.78
N LEU A 10 -11.54 21.94 -35.98
CA LEU A 10 -12.02 21.02 -34.95
C LEU A 10 -10.81 20.65 -34.09
N ILE A 11 -10.56 21.45 -33.06
CA ILE A 11 -9.60 21.13 -32.00
C ILE A 11 -10.16 19.90 -31.30
N LEU A 12 -9.53 18.75 -31.58
CA LEU A 12 -9.73 17.49 -30.88
C LEU A 12 -9.34 17.68 -29.40
N LEU A 13 -10.31 18.07 -28.58
CA LEU A 13 -10.27 17.88 -27.15
C LEU A 13 -10.40 16.38 -26.88
N SER A 14 -9.29 15.66 -27.00
CA SER A 14 -9.18 14.31 -26.45
C SER A 14 -9.40 14.43 -24.95
N PRO A 15 -10.44 13.82 -24.35
CA PRO A 15 -10.45 13.66 -22.91
C PRO A 15 -9.25 12.76 -22.58
N SER A 16 -8.27 13.32 -21.88
CA SER A 16 -7.23 12.53 -21.24
C SER A 16 -7.93 11.60 -20.26
N VAL A 17 -8.28 10.40 -20.71
CA VAL A 17 -8.73 9.32 -19.85
C VAL A 17 -7.53 9.04 -18.95
N LEU A 18 -7.54 9.60 -17.74
CA LEU A 18 -6.63 9.19 -16.68
C LEU A 18 -6.88 7.70 -16.48
N SER A 19 -6.06 6.86 -17.13
CA SER A 19 -6.04 5.45 -16.85
C SER A 19 -5.57 5.33 -15.41
N LYS A 20 -6.48 4.96 -14.50
CA LYS A 20 -6.12 4.68 -13.11
C LYS A 20 -5.13 3.52 -13.16
N SER A 21 -3.85 3.82 -12.91
CA SER A 21 -2.78 2.83 -12.97
C SER A 21 -3.14 1.68 -12.04
N THR A 22 -3.03 0.43 -12.51
CA THR A 22 -3.25 -0.73 -11.65
C THR A 22 -2.30 -0.65 -10.44
N PRO A 23 -2.80 -0.77 -9.20
CA PRO A 23 -1.95 -0.73 -8.01
C PRO A 23 -0.81 -1.73 -8.11
N GLN A 24 0.39 -1.31 -7.69
CA GLN A 24 1.53 -2.20 -7.63
C GLN A 24 1.37 -3.18 -6.45
N ARG A 25 1.83 -4.42 -6.62
CA ARG A 25 1.63 -5.51 -5.65
C ARG A 25 2.93 -5.90 -4.97
N LEU A 26 2.90 -6.02 -3.64
CA LEU A 26 3.98 -6.53 -2.80
C LEU A 26 3.53 -7.84 -2.16
N VAL A 27 4.29 -8.91 -2.39
CA VAL A 27 3.98 -10.23 -1.86
C VAL A 27 4.70 -10.44 -0.55
N VAL A 28 3.98 -10.65 0.54
CA VAL A 28 4.56 -10.95 1.85
C VAL A 28 5.20 -12.34 1.80
N ASP A 29 6.52 -12.37 1.86
CA ASP A 29 7.31 -13.60 1.81
C ASP A 29 8.45 -13.60 2.84
N LYS A 30 9.24 -14.67 2.83
CA LYS A 30 10.38 -14.85 3.73
C LYS A 30 11.64 -14.11 3.27
N GLU A 31 11.77 -13.83 1.98
CA GLU A 31 12.97 -13.19 1.42
C GLU A 31 13.08 -11.74 1.86
N HIS A 32 11.94 -11.09 2.13
CA HIS A 32 11.87 -9.68 2.50
C HIS A 32 11.70 -9.41 4.01
N ILE A 33 11.79 -10.45 4.86
CA ILE A 33 11.67 -10.30 6.32
C ILE A 33 12.87 -9.55 6.90
N GLN A 34 12.62 -8.50 7.68
CA GLN A 34 13.63 -7.65 8.33
C GLN A 34 13.61 -7.76 9.87
N MET A 35 12.93 -8.76 10.45
CA MET A 35 12.80 -8.93 11.91
C MET A 35 14.09 -9.53 12.53
N GLY A 36 15.17 -8.74 12.58
CA GLY A 36 16.48 -9.19 13.10
C GLY A 36 17.25 -10.10 12.14
N GLN A 37 16.79 -10.18 10.88
CA GLN A 37 17.42 -10.90 9.79
C GLN A 37 17.78 -9.93 8.67
N GLN A 38 18.72 -10.30 7.80
CA GLN A 38 18.95 -9.58 6.55
C GLN A 38 17.94 -10.07 5.50
N GLY A 39 16.96 -9.23 5.19
CA GLY A 39 16.02 -9.47 4.10
C GLY A 39 16.33 -8.61 2.86
N GLN A 40 15.77 -8.98 1.72
CA GLN A 40 15.72 -8.14 0.54
C GLN A 40 14.81 -6.91 0.78
N VAL A 41 15.07 -5.86 0.03
CA VAL A 41 14.30 -4.61 0.06
C VAL A 41 13.48 -4.53 -1.22
N TYR A 42 12.17 -4.30 -1.10
CA TYR A 42 11.33 -4.07 -2.28
C TYR A 42 11.75 -2.78 -2.98
N ILE A 43 11.71 -2.80 -4.31
CA ILE A 43 11.79 -1.59 -5.11
C ILE A 43 10.41 -1.33 -5.67
N ILE A 44 9.83 -0.19 -5.30
CA ILE A 44 8.48 0.17 -5.75
C ILE A 44 8.50 1.47 -6.54
N GLN A 45 7.52 1.64 -7.42
CA GLN A 45 7.32 2.91 -8.13
C GLN A 45 6.45 3.86 -7.30
N PRO A 46 6.56 5.18 -7.52
CA PRO A 46 5.67 6.12 -6.86
C PRO A 46 4.21 5.82 -7.17
N SER A 47 3.35 5.83 -6.14
CA SER A 47 1.93 5.53 -6.29
C SER A 47 1.08 6.10 -5.16
N ASP A 48 -0.22 6.29 -5.40
CA ASP A 48 -1.19 6.63 -4.36
C ASP A 48 -1.71 5.37 -3.63
N GLU A 49 -1.53 4.20 -4.24
CA GLU A 49 -2.05 2.94 -3.78
C GLU A 49 -1.08 1.77 -4.00
N LEU A 50 -1.07 0.82 -3.07
CA LEU A 50 -0.33 -0.44 -3.14
C LEU A 50 -1.23 -1.60 -2.70
N ILE A 51 -1.01 -2.78 -3.27
CA ILE A 51 -1.60 -4.03 -2.77
C ILE A 51 -0.55 -4.80 -1.97
N ILE A 52 -0.83 -5.10 -0.72
CA ILE A 52 -0.09 -6.08 0.08
C ILE A 52 -0.78 -7.43 -0.07
N ASP A 53 -0.10 -8.39 -0.65
CA ASP A 53 -0.56 -9.75 -0.86
C ASP A 53 0.09 -10.67 0.17
N ALA A 54 -0.66 -11.03 1.20
CA ALA A 54 -0.25 -11.93 2.26
C ALA A 54 -0.82 -13.34 2.11
N SER A 55 -1.30 -13.71 0.92
CA SER A 55 -1.83 -15.07 0.65
C SER A 55 -0.83 -16.19 0.94
N ARG A 56 0.46 -15.87 0.93
CA ARG A 56 1.56 -16.80 1.18
C ARG A 56 2.07 -16.76 2.62
N TYR A 57 1.55 -15.87 3.45
CA TYR A 57 2.00 -15.69 4.82
C TYR A 57 1.01 -16.29 5.81
N ASP A 58 1.49 -17.24 6.60
CA ASP A 58 0.67 -17.91 7.60
C ASP A 58 0.72 -17.19 8.96
N TYR A 59 -0.28 -16.35 9.19
CA TYR A 59 -0.50 -15.65 10.46
C TYR A 59 -0.87 -16.57 11.65
N THR A 60 -1.15 -17.85 11.41
CA THR A 60 -1.58 -18.79 12.47
C THR A 60 -0.43 -19.36 13.30
N SER A 61 0.81 -19.12 12.87
CA SER A 61 2.01 -19.66 13.50
C SER A 61 2.34 -19.07 14.89
N PHE A 62 1.71 -17.95 15.30
CA PHE A 62 2.07 -17.26 16.54
C PHE A 62 0.85 -16.87 17.41
N SER A 63 0.58 -17.73 18.40
CA SER A 63 -0.32 -17.59 19.56
C SER A 63 -1.83 -17.56 19.30
N SER A 64 -2.51 -18.56 19.86
CA SER A 64 -3.98 -18.63 19.94
C SER A 64 -4.61 -17.52 20.79
N MET A 65 -3.83 -16.84 21.63
CA MET A 65 -4.32 -15.75 22.50
C MET A 65 -4.78 -14.50 21.72
N LEU A 66 -4.41 -14.39 20.44
CA LEU A 66 -4.74 -13.24 19.59
C LEU A 66 -5.77 -13.61 18.50
N SER A 67 -6.52 -14.71 18.66
CA SER A 67 -7.47 -15.20 17.64
C SER A 67 -8.54 -14.18 17.25
N ASP A 68 -8.94 -13.33 18.20
CA ASP A 68 -10.04 -12.38 18.03
C ASP A 68 -9.55 -10.97 17.65
N THR A 69 -8.24 -10.71 17.74
CA THR A 69 -7.65 -9.44 17.35
C THR A 69 -7.53 -9.37 15.82
N PRO A 70 -8.00 -8.29 15.16
CA PRO A 70 -7.94 -8.18 13.72
C PRO A 70 -6.51 -7.99 13.24
N ASN A 71 -6.25 -8.43 12.01
CA ASN A 71 -5.01 -8.12 11.33
C ASN A 71 -4.91 -6.60 11.12
N THR A 72 -3.69 -6.08 11.07
CA THR A 72 -3.42 -4.66 10.89
C THR A 72 -2.13 -4.53 10.10
N ALA A 73 -2.10 -3.59 9.18
CA ALA A 73 -0.88 -3.14 8.53
C ALA A 73 -0.49 -1.78 9.13
N LYS A 74 0.78 -1.63 9.50
CA LYS A 74 1.38 -0.35 9.82
C LYS A 74 2.44 -0.04 8.77
N VAL A 75 2.42 1.18 8.27
CA VAL A 75 3.39 1.68 7.30
C VAL A 75 4.08 2.88 7.93
N ILE A 76 5.41 2.87 7.92
CA ILE A 76 6.22 3.98 8.42
C ILE A 76 6.91 4.61 7.23
N ILE A 77 6.63 5.88 6.98
CA ILE A 77 7.22 6.67 5.89
C ILE A 77 7.91 7.87 6.53
N ASP A 78 9.23 7.98 6.38
CA ASP A 78 10.07 9.02 7.00
C ASP A 78 9.79 9.21 8.52
N GLY A 79 9.57 8.10 9.22
CA GLY A 79 9.29 8.11 10.67
C GLY A 79 7.84 8.44 11.05
N THR A 80 6.97 8.77 10.09
CA THR A 80 5.53 8.94 10.33
C THR A 80 4.83 7.59 10.23
N GLU A 81 4.11 7.21 11.27
CA GLU A 81 3.35 5.95 11.32
C GLU A 81 1.93 6.13 10.77
N PHE A 82 1.57 5.25 9.84
CA PHE A 82 0.25 5.13 9.25
C PHE A 82 -0.33 3.75 9.56
N SER A 83 -1.48 3.71 10.23
CA SER A 83 -2.15 2.46 10.58
C SER A 83 -3.33 2.21 9.64
N PHE A 84 -3.44 0.96 9.20
CA PHE A 84 -4.38 0.49 8.18
C PHE A 84 -5.16 -0.70 8.72
N TYR A 85 -6.50 -0.58 8.73
CA TYR A 85 -7.35 -1.65 9.23
C TYR A 85 -7.51 -2.72 8.16
N TRP A 86 -7.26 -3.97 8.52
CA TRP A 86 -7.37 -5.11 7.63
C TRP A 86 -8.62 -5.92 7.98
N GLU A 87 -9.54 -6.02 7.03
CA GLU A 87 -10.72 -6.88 7.14
C GLU A 87 -10.34 -8.36 7.34
N LYS A 88 -11.03 -9.02 8.26
CA LYS A 88 -10.90 -10.45 8.50
C LYS A 88 -11.14 -11.23 7.19
N GLU A 89 -10.41 -12.33 6.99
CA GLU A 89 -10.57 -13.27 5.88
C GLU A 89 -10.06 -12.80 4.50
N LYS A 90 -9.58 -11.56 4.36
CA LYS A 90 -8.89 -11.11 3.15
C LYS A 90 -7.39 -11.39 3.24
N ASN A 91 -6.81 -11.87 2.15
CA ASN A 91 -5.36 -12.08 2.01
C ASN A 91 -4.66 -10.98 1.21
N GLU A 92 -5.43 -10.11 0.56
CA GLU A 92 -4.92 -8.97 -0.20
C GLU A 92 -5.46 -7.68 0.39
N TYR A 93 -4.59 -6.67 0.49
CA TYR A 93 -4.91 -5.42 1.14
C TYR A 93 -4.50 -4.22 0.31
N LEU A 94 -5.47 -3.36 0.00
CA LEU A 94 -5.21 -2.10 -0.71
C LEU A 94 -4.85 -1.02 0.31
N LEU A 95 -3.57 -0.66 0.36
CA LEU A 95 -3.04 0.49 1.09
C LEU A 95 -3.29 1.76 0.29
N ASN A 96 -4.20 2.59 0.75
CA ASN A 96 -4.44 3.94 0.23
C ASN A 96 -5.04 4.85 1.32
N LYS A 97 -5.26 6.13 0.98
CA LYS A 97 -5.82 7.11 1.91
C LYS A 97 -7.17 6.70 2.53
N ASP A 98 -8.01 6.00 1.79
CA ASP A 98 -9.35 5.61 2.24
C ASP A 98 -9.29 4.50 3.30
N SER A 99 -8.30 3.62 3.17
CA SER A 99 -8.07 2.45 4.04
C SER A 99 -7.37 2.76 5.38
N LEU A 100 -6.88 3.99 5.56
CA LEU A 100 -6.26 4.46 6.80
C LEU A 100 -7.23 4.52 7.98
N VAL A 101 -6.72 4.19 9.17
CA VAL A 101 -7.42 4.35 10.45
C VAL A 101 -7.27 5.77 11.00
N SER A 102 -6.11 6.40 10.77
CA SER A 102 -5.78 7.75 11.27
C SER A 102 -4.87 8.51 10.29
N HIS A 103 -4.68 9.82 10.52
CA HIS A 103 -3.72 10.65 9.78
C HIS A 103 -3.95 10.71 8.24
N LYS A 104 -5.21 10.62 7.81
CA LYS A 104 -5.60 10.63 6.37
C LYS A 104 -5.22 11.91 5.64
N ASP A 105 -5.23 13.02 6.36
CA ASP A 105 -4.96 14.36 5.88
C ASP A 105 -3.48 14.56 5.51
N ILE A 106 -2.58 13.86 6.19
CA ILE A 106 -1.13 13.98 5.97
C ILE A 106 -0.54 12.85 5.10
N PHE A 107 -1.30 11.79 4.82
CA PHE A 107 -0.87 10.74 3.90
C PHE A 107 -0.89 11.21 2.45
N LYS A 108 0.29 11.21 1.81
CA LYS A 108 0.49 11.68 0.42
C LYS A 108 0.76 10.53 -0.57
N GLY A 109 0.48 9.30 -0.18
CA GLY A 109 0.87 8.13 -0.96
C GLY A 109 2.33 7.74 -0.73
N PHE A 110 2.90 7.06 -1.71
CA PHE A 110 4.25 6.52 -1.71
C PHE A 110 5.09 7.33 -2.69
N GLU A 111 5.73 8.39 -2.19
CA GLU A 111 6.48 9.35 -3.02
C GLU A 111 7.89 8.83 -3.37
N SER A 112 8.44 9.22 -4.52
CA SER A 112 9.81 8.83 -4.92
C SER A 112 10.86 9.30 -3.91
N GLY A 113 11.92 8.49 -3.74
CA GLY A 113 13.02 8.76 -2.82
C GLY A 113 12.71 8.45 -1.35
N LYS A 114 11.49 7.97 -1.04
CA LYS A 114 11.11 7.58 0.31
C LYS A 114 11.54 6.17 0.65
N GLU A 115 11.88 5.98 1.92
CA GLU A 115 12.05 4.67 2.52
C GLU A 115 10.80 4.33 3.33
N ILE A 116 10.29 3.12 3.13
CA ILE A 116 9.05 2.67 3.74
C ILE A 116 9.34 1.39 4.52
N MET A 117 8.90 1.35 5.78
CA MET A 117 8.78 0.09 6.51
C MET A 117 7.33 -0.34 6.54
N PHE A 118 7.08 -1.59 6.20
CA PHE A 118 5.79 -2.25 6.34
C PHE A 118 5.88 -3.21 7.53
N ALA A 119 4.92 -3.13 8.43
CA ALA A 119 4.77 -4.08 9.52
C ALA A 119 3.36 -4.67 9.47
N LEU A 120 3.26 -5.99 9.46
CA LEU A 120 2.00 -6.72 9.46
C LEU A 120 1.89 -7.46 10.79
N GLY A 121 0.71 -7.40 11.37
CA GLY A 121 0.52 -7.83 12.75
C GLY A 121 -0.94 -7.83 13.15
N LYS A 122 -1.17 -7.83 14.46
CA LYS A 122 -2.50 -7.70 15.07
C LYS A 122 -2.58 -6.50 16.00
N SER A 123 -3.68 -5.76 15.95
CA SER A 123 -3.97 -4.64 16.85
C SER A 123 -5.48 -4.46 16.99
N GLU A 124 -5.93 -4.04 18.17
CA GLU A 124 -7.33 -3.67 18.36
C GLU A 124 -7.63 -2.37 17.60
N LYS A 125 -8.44 -2.48 16.54
CA LYS A 125 -8.87 -1.33 15.72
C LYS A 125 -7.72 -0.53 15.09
N GLY A 126 -6.53 -1.11 14.97
CA GLY A 126 -5.33 -0.42 14.46
C GLY A 126 -4.83 0.71 15.36
N ILE A 127 -5.22 0.74 16.64
CA ILE A 127 -4.82 1.74 17.65
C ILE A 127 -4.24 1.01 18.86
N GLY A 128 -3.19 1.58 19.47
CA GLY A 128 -2.58 1.03 20.68
C GLY A 128 -1.57 -0.09 20.39
N ALA A 129 -1.54 -1.11 21.25
CA ALA A 129 -0.56 -2.20 21.16
C ALA A 129 -0.67 -2.91 19.80
N PHE A 130 0.49 -3.18 19.20
CA PHE A 130 0.61 -3.82 17.90
C PHE A 130 1.58 -4.99 17.99
N TYR A 131 1.05 -6.19 17.79
CA TYR A 131 1.79 -7.43 17.81
C TYR A 131 2.32 -7.70 16.40
N VAL A 132 3.59 -7.41 16.19
CA VAL A 132 4.25 -7.53 14.89
C VAL A 132 4.50 -9.00 14.57
N TYR A 133 4.12 -9.42 13.36
CA TYR A 133 4.37 -10.77 12.84
C TYR A 133 5.28 -10.78 11.62
N TRP A 134 5.35 -9.68 10.90
CA TRP A 134 6.21 -9.54 9.73
C TRP A 134 6.63 -8.09 9.60
N VAL A 135 7.88 -7.86 9.23
CA VAL A 135 8.40 -6.54 8.88
C VAL A 135 9.15 -6.66 7.57
N GLY A 136 8.87 -5.76 6.64
CA GLY A 136 9.60 -5.61 5.39
C GLY A 136 9.89 -4.15 5.10
N LYS A 137 10.79 -3.92 4.15
CA LYS A 137 11.26 -2.59 3.78
C LYS A 137 11.15 -2.39 2.29
N ALA A 138 10.77 -1.20 1.86
CA ALA A 138 10.78 -0.79 0.46
C ALA A 138 11.50 0.54 0.26
N LEU A 139 12.03 0.70 -0.95
CA LEU A 139 12.52 1.96 -1.49
C LEU A 139 11.63 2.36 -2.66
N VAL A 140 11.12 3.58 -2.63
CA VAL A 140 10.38 4.15 -3.75
C VAL A 140 11.38 4.76 -4.73
N LYS A 141 11.43 4.23 -5.96
CA LYS A 141 12.30 4.72 -7.04
C LYS A 141 11.45 5.28 -8.17
#